data_AF-A0A1E5QMM6-F1
#
_entry.id   AF-A0A1E5QMM6-F1
#
_cell.length_a   1.000
_cell.length_b   1.000
_cell.length_c   1.000
_cell.angle_alpha   90.00
_cell.angle_beta   90.00
_cell.angle_gamma   90.00
#
_symmetry.space_group_name_H-M   'P 1'
#
loop_
_entity.id
_entity.type
_entity.pdbx_description
1 polymer ?
#
loop_
_entity_poly.entity_id
_entity_poly.type
_entity_poly.pdbx_seq_one_letter_code
_entity_poly.pdbx_strand_id
1 'polypeptide(L)' 'MPESNLNVCPVCKVKILPGGMAGDKVLFSVGPPGTRATLWARVCQFTQKAGCINQDKSLVGEIKTTDYYQPEL' A
#
# COMPACT_ATOMS: atom_id res chain seq x y z
N MET A 1 2.78 5.53 -25.09
CA MET A 1 3.35 5.28 -23.76
C MET A 1 2.18 5.11 -22.82
N PRO A 2 1.95 3.97 -22.13
CA PRO A 2 0.81 3.90 -21.23
C PRO A 2 1.14 4.78 -20.03
N GLU A 3 0.39 5.86 -19.86
CA GLU A 3 0.36 6.65 -18.64
C GLU A 3 0.19 5.68 -17.48
N SER A 4 1.27 5.50 -16.73
CA SER A 4 1.25 4.70 -15.51
C SER A 4 0.33 5.47 -14.57
N ASN A 5 -0.91 5.01 -14.41
CA ASN A 5 -1.94 5.59 -13.53
C ASN A 5 -1.50 5.46 -12.06
N LEU A 6 -0.42 6.14 -11.70
CA LEU A 6 0.21 6.13 -10.39
C LEU A 6 -0.69 6.88 -9.43
N ASN A 7 -1.32 6.16 -8.51
CA ASN A 7 -2.13 6.78 -7.48
C ASN A 7 -1.26 7.06 -6.25
N VAL A 8 -1.02 8.33 -5.95
CA VAL A 8 -0.20 8.75 -4.80
C VAL A 8 -1.10 9.12 -3.64
N CYS A 9 -0.91 8.46 -2.50
CA CYS A 9 -1.68 8.79 -1.30
C CYS A 9 -1.32 10.22 -0.83
N PRO A 10 -2.29 11.15 -0.69
CA PRO A 10 -2.00 12.51 -0.26
C PRO A 10 -1.55 12.57 1.21
N VAL A 11 -1.88 11.54 2.00
CA VAL A 11 -1.62 11.47 3.43
C VAL A 11 -0.26 10.81 3.74
N CYS A 12 -0.05 9.58 3.28
CA CYS A 12 1.19 8.82 3.58
C CYS A 12 2.24 8.87 2.46
N LYS A 13 1.94 9.53 1.33
CA LYS A 13 2.84 9.70 0.16
C LYS A 13 3.30 8.40 -0.53
N VAL A 14 2.79 7.25 -0.09
CA VAL A 14 3.01 5.96 -0.75
C VAL A 14 2.31 5.94 -2.11
N LYS A 15 2.96 5.32 -3.09
CA LYS A 15 2.48 5.24 -4.46
C LYS A 15 1.91 3.85 -4.75
N ILE A 16 0.74 3.78 -5.36
CA ILE A 16 0.10 2.55 -5.82
C ILE A 16 0.11 2.55 -7.34
N LEU A 17 0.71 1.51 -7.91
CA LEU A 17 0.74 1.21 -9.33
C LEU A 17 -0.31 0.14 -9.63
N PRO A 18 -1.37 0.46 -10.37
CA PRO A 18 -2.35 -0.53 -10.82
C PRO A 18 -1.66 -1.55 -11.72
N GLY A 19 -1.71 -2.83 -11.34
CA GLY A 19 -1.00 -3.90 -12.06
C GLY A 19 -1.88 -4.77 -12.96
N GLY A 20 -3.16 -4.41 -13.12
CA GLY A 20 -4.11 -5.20 -13.91
C GLY A 20 -4.20 -6.64 -13.40
N MET A 21 -3.96 -7.62 -14.28
CA MET A 21 -4.02 -9.05 -13.94
C MET A 21 -2.99 -9.49 -12.88
N ALA A 22 -1.87 -8.78 -12.73
CA ALA A 22 -0.82 -9.12 -11.76
C ALA A 22 -1.09 -8.56 -10.35
N GLY A 23 -2.15 -7.76 -10.19
CA GLY A 23 -2.48 -7.07 -8.93
C GLY A 23 -1.66 -5.81 -8.69
N ASP A 24 -2.13 -4.97 -7.77
CA ASP A 24 -1.54 -3.66 -7.50
C ASP A 24 -0.18 -3.77 -6.81
N LYS A 25 0.78 -2.99 -7.29
CA LYS A 25 2.11 -2.87 -6.70
C LYS A 25 2.22 -1.59 -5.91
N VAL A 26 2.70 -1.68 -4.67
CA VAL A 26 2.89 -0.53 -3.79
C VAL A 26 4.37 -0.17 -3.69
N LEU A 27 4.71 1.10 -3.91
CA LEU A 27 6.05 1.64 -3.77
C LEU A 27 6.14 2.52 -2.52
N PHE A 28 6.87 2.02 -1.52
CA PHE A 28 7.22 2.78 -0.32
C PHE A 28 8.38 3.75 -0.61
N SER A 29 8.59 4.72 0.29
CA SER A 29 9.72 5.65 0.20
C SER A 29 11.07 4.98 0.49
N VAL A 30 11.05 3.92 1.31
CA VAL A 30 12.22 3.14 1.72
C VAL A 30 11.84 1.66 1.75
N GLY A 31 12.76 0.80 1.32
CA GLY A 31 12.58 -0.65 1.33
C GLY A 31 11.95 -1.22 0.05
N PRO A 32 11.67 -2.54 0.04
CA PRO A 32 11.14 -3.22 -1.13
C PRO A 32 9.69 -2.80 -1.44
N PRO A 33 9.26 -2.90 -2.71
CA PRO A 33 7.85 -2.81 -3.07
C PRO A 33 7.01 -3.86 -2.31
N GLY A 34 5.76 -3.53 -2.01
CA GLY A 34 4.83 -4.44 -1.34
C GLY A 34 3.44 -4.43 -1.99
N THR A 35 2.45 -4.89 -1.23
CA THR A 35 1.05 -4.95 -1.65
C THR A 35 0.19 -3.93 -0.91
N ARG A 36 -1.08 -3.83 -1.28
CA ARG A 36 -2.07 -3.04 -0.51
C ARG A 36 -2.25 -3.56 0.92
N ALA A 37 -2.13 -4.87 1.14
CA ALA A 37 -2.15 -5.46 2.47
C ALA A 37 -0.96 -4.98 3.32
N THR A 38 0.25 -5.01 2.76
CA THR A 38 1.46 -4.48 3.41
C THR A 38 1.33 -2.99 3.73
N LEU A 39 0.78 -2.19 2.79
CA LEU A 39 0.55 -0.75 3.00
C LEU A 39 -0.42 -0.48 4.15
N TRP A 40 -1.51 -1.22 4.22
CA TRP A 40 -2.47 -1.08 5.32
C TRP A 40 -1.84 -1.47 6.65
N ALA A 41 -1.23 -2.66 6.71
CA ALA A 41 -0.63 -3.24 7.91
C ALA A 41 0.54 -2.43 8.48
N ARG A 42 1.27 -1.68 7.65
CA ARG A 42 2.42 -0.89 8.13
C ARG A 42 2.12 0.59 8.32
N VAL A 43 1.17 1.15 7.55
CA VAL A 43 1.02 2.61 7.45
C VAL A 43 -0.43 3.07 7.58
N CYS A 44 -1.32 2.73 6.63
CA CYS A 44 -2.66 3.35 6.59
C CYS A 44 -3.53 2.98 7.80
N GLN A 45 -3.28 1.84 8.48
CA GLN A 45 -4.00 1.50 9.71
C GLN A 45 -3.71 2.49 10.87
N PHE A 46 -2.51 3.09 10.90
CA PHE A 46 -2.07 3.99 11.96
C PHE A 46 -2.21 5.47 11.61
N THR A 47 -2.49 5.79 10.34
CA THR A 47 -2.43 7.16 9.84
C THR A 47 -3.52 8.06 10.44
N GLN A 48 -4.61 7.49 10.97
CA GLN A 48 -5.72 8.17 11.68
C GLN A 48 -6.27 9.47 11.02
N LYS A 49 -6.03 9.65 9.71
CA LYS A 49 -6.40 10.85 8.95
C LYS A 49 -7.33 10.46 7.80
N ALA A 50 -8.40 11.23 7.63
CA ALA A 50 -9.27 11.11 6.47
C ALA A 50 -8.47 11.36 5.18
N GLY A 51 -8.73 10.55 4.15
CA GLY A 51 -8.07 10.67 2.83
C GLY A 51 -6.89 9.72 2.58
N CYS A 52 -6.54 8.80 3.49
CA CYS A 52 -5.61 7.70 3.14
C CYS A 52 -6.31 6.79 2.13
N ILE A 53 -5.79 6.69 0.90
CA ILE A 53 -6.45 5.97 -0.21
C ILE A 53 -6.55 4.46 0.00
N ASN A 54 -5.86 3.92 1.00
CA ASN A 54 -5.79 2.48 1.29
C ASN A 54 -6.39 2.17 2.66
N GLN A 55 -7.64 2.60 2.89
CA GLN A 55 -8.43 2.29 4.10
C GLN A 55 -9.66 1.43 3.83
N ASP A 56 -10.11 1.35 2.59
CA ASP A 56 -11.21 0.45 2.21
C ASP A 56 -10.75 -1.00 2.30
N LYS A 57 -11.34 -1.74 3.26
CA LYS A 57 -11.03 -3.14 3.53
C LYS A 57 -11.29 -4.06 2.33
N SER A 58 -12.24 -3.71 1.45
CA SER A 58 -12.51 -4.47 0.23
C SER A 58 -11.37 -4.37 -0.79
N LEU A 59 -10.61 -3.26 -0.78
CA LEU A 59 -9.50 -3.01 -1.69
C LEU A 59 -8.14 -3.40 -1.12
N VAL A 60 -8.02 -3.52 0.21
CA VAL A 60 -6.76 -3.91 0.89
C VAL A 60 -6.38 -5.36 0.58
N GLY A 61 -7.38 -6.23 0.44
CA GLY A 61 -7.18 -7.68 0.27
C GLY A 61 -6.91 -8.42 1.58
N GLU A 62 -6.51 -9.68 1.46
CA GLU A 62 -6.14 -10.52 2.61
C GLU A 62 -4.82 -10.04 3.23
N ILE A 63 -4.82 -9.87 4.55
CA ILE A 63 -3.64 -9.44 5.32
C ILE A 63 -3.00 -10.67 5.95
N LYS A 64 -1.72 -10.89 5.67
CA LYS A 64 -0.92 -12.00 6.24
C LYS A 64 -0.08 -11.50 7.40
N THR A 65 0.37 -12.41 8.27
CA THR A 65 1.26 -12.05 9.40
C THR A 65 2.58 -11.42 8.93
N THR A 66 3.06 -11.79 7.74
CA THR A 66 4.27 -11.22 7.11
C THR A 66 4.08 -9.80 6.55
N ASP A 67 2.84 -9.32 6.41
CA ASP A 67 2.58 -7.94 5.97
C ASP A 67 2.90 -6.91 7.05
N TYR A 68 2.81 -7.30 8.33
CA TYR A 68 3.16 -6.43 9.44
C TYR A 68 4.67 -6.15 9.47
N TYR A 69 5.05 -5.08 10.16
CA TYR A 69 6.46 -4.79 10.38
C TYR A 69 7.08 -5.86 11.28
N GLN A 70 8.14 -6.51 10.81
CA GLN A 70 8.93 -7.47 11.55
C GLN A 70 10.35 -6.88 11.66
N PRO A 71 10.74 -6.27 12.79
CA PRO A 71 12.13 -5.91 13.00
C PRO A 71 12.94 -7.21 12.96
N GLU A 72 14.03 -7.21 12.19
CA GLU A 72 15.01 -8.30 12.19
C GLU A 72 15.42 -8.58 13.64
N LEU A 73 15.29 -9.84 14.06
CA LEU A 73 15.72 -10.33 15.38
C LEU A 73 17.25 -10.34 15.49
#